data_AF-A0A932GNM3-F1
#
_entry.id   AF-A0A932GNM3-F1
#
_cell.length_a   1.000
_cell.length_b   1.000
_cell.length_c   1.000
_cell.angle_alpha   90.00
_cell.angle_beta   90.00
_cell.angle_gamma   90.00
#
_symmetry.space_group_name_H-M   'P 1'
#
loop_
_entity.id
_entity.type
_entity.pdbx_description
1 polymer ?
#
loop_
_entity_poly.entity_id
_entity_poly.type
_entity_poly.pdbx_seq_one_letter_code
_entity_poly.pdbx_strand_id
1 'polypeptide(L)'
;MAKIVSFINFKGGVGKTTTAVEIAVSLAAHHGKRVLLVDLDPQTNATFYLVREADWASWVQERGSLKDLFDAVLGGDRPCEIRNAIMQTVAAGGLAIPGLHLPPSHLELISVDLRLAWPLTSGRSPMSMTTSCAIALPTST
;
A
#
# COMPACT_ATOMS: atom_id res chain seq x y z
N MET A 1 -7.93 10.59 16.39
CA MET A 1 -8.56 9.91 15.24
C MET A 1 -7.61 10.05 14.05
N ALA A 2 -7.37 8.99 13.27
CA ALA A 2 -6.43 9.06 12.16
C ALA A 2 -6.99 9.85 10.97
N LYS A 3 -6.17 10.67 10.30
CA LYS A 3 -6.56 11.34 9.04
C LYS A 3 -6.23 10.44 7.85
N ILE A 4 -7.19 10.26 6.93
CA ILE A 4 -7.05 9.43 5.74
C ILE A 4 -7.03 10.33 4.50
N VAL A 5 -5.99 10.20 3.66
CA VAL A 5 -5.85 10.91 2.38
C VAL A 5 -5.61 9.88 1.28
N SER A 6 -6.35 9.95 0.19
CA SER A 6 -6.23 9.02 -0.95
C SER A 6 -5.86 9.77 -2.23
N PHE A 7 -4.94 9.21 -3.02
CA PHE A 7 -4.48 9.79 -4.29
C PHE A 7 -5.07 9.00 -5.47
N ILE A 8 -6.14 9.52 -6.07
CA ILE A 8 -6.93 8.80 -7.08
C ILE A 8 -6.87 9.54 -8.42
N ASN A 9 -6.64 8.82 -9.52
CA ASN A 9 -6.72 9.35 -10.88
C ASN A 9 -6.87 8.20 -11.88
N PHE A 10 -7.75 8.38 -12.87
CA PHE A 10 -8.02 7.45 -13.97
C PHE A 10 -6.93 7.40 -15.04
N LYS A 11 -5.96 8.33 -15.02
CA LYS A 11 -4.83 8.34 -15.96
C LYS A 11 -3.55 7.84 -15.32
N GLY A 12 -2.84 6.93 -16.00
CA GLY A 12 -1.49 6.50 -15.65
C GLY A 12 -0.44 7.59 -15.91
N GLY A 13 0.70 7.54 -15.21
CA GLY A 13 1.83 8.44 -15.46
C GLY A 13 1.65 9.90 -15.04
N VAL A 14 0.67 10.20 -14.19
CA VAL A 14 0.36 11.57 -13.71
C VAL A 14 1.00 11.93 -12.35
N GLY A 15 1.93 11.11 -11.88
CA GLY A 15 2.69 11.37 -10.65
C GLY A 15 2.00 11.00 -9.33
N LYS A 16 0.82 10.35 -9.33
CA LYS A 16 0.08 9.98 -8.10
C LYS A 16 0.95 9.33 -7.03
N THR A 17 1.62 8.23 -7.38
CA THR A 17 2.42 7.43 -6.46
C THR A 17 3.58 8.23 -5.92
N THR A 18 4.30 8.93 -6.80
CA THR A 18 5.41 9.82 -6.42
C THR A 18 4.92 10.88 -5.44
N THR A 19 3.80 11.56 -5.74
CA THR A 19 3.22 12.56 -4.84
C THR A 19 2.80 11.97 -3.50
N ALA A 20 2.17 10.78 -3.48
CA ALA A 20 1.77 10.11 -2.25
C ALA A 20 2.97 9.74 -1.38
N VAL A 21 4.01 9.16 -1.98
CA VAL A 21 5.24 8.77 -1.29
C VAL A 21 5.97 10.00 -0.75
N GLU A 22 6.20 11.02 -1.57
CA GLU A 22 6.92 12.23 -1.15
C GLU A 22 6.17 13.01 -0.05
N ILE A 23 4.83 13.07 -0.10
CA ILE A 23 4.03 13.63 0.98
C ILE A 23 4.18 12.80 2.26
N ALA A 24 4.15 11.47 2.16
CA ALA A 24 4.32 10.58 3.31
C ALA A 24 5.71 10.73 3.95
N VAL A 25 6.76 10.77 3.14
CA VAL A 25 8.15 11.01 3.57
C VAL A 25 8.26 12.38 4.23
N SER A 26 7.73 13.44 3.62
CA SER A 26 7.79 14.79 4.18
C SER A 26 7.07 14.90 5.53
N LEU A 27 5.87 14.31 5.63
CA LEU A 27 5.11 14.28 6.88
C LEU A 27 5.85 13.56 8.00
N ALA A 28 6.54 12.46 7.70
CA ALA A 28 7.33 11.72 8.69
C ALA A 28 8.65 12.44 9.02
N ALA A 29 9.49 12.68 8.02
CA ALA A 29 10.85 13.18 8.18
C ALA A 29 10.92 14.66 8.60
N HIS A 30 10.01 15.50 8.12
CA HIS A 30 10.06 16.96 8.34
C HIS A 30 9.00 17.48 9.31
N HIS A 31 7.89 16.74 9.49
CA HIS A 31 6.81 17.15 10.38
C HIS A 31 6.58 16.21 11.57
N GLY A 32 7.43 15.19 11.74
CA GLY A 32 7.40 14.27 12.87
C GLY A 32 6.08 13.50 13.00
N LYS A 33 5.35 13.32 11.89
CA LYS A 33 4.08 12.58 11.89
C LYS A 33 4.34 11.09 11.80
N ARG A 34 3.51 10.31 12.47
CA ARG A 34 3.38 8.88 12.16
C ARG A 34 2.56 8.77 10.89
N VAL A 35 3.01 7.92 9.97
CA VAL A 35 2.43 7.79 8.64
C VAL A 35 2.38 6.32 8.28
N LEU A 36 1.19 5.82 7.94
CA LEU A 36 1.02 4.53 7.29
C LEU A 36 0.68 4.79 5.83
N LEU A 37 1.59 4.48 4.91
CA LEU A 37 1.36 4.55 3.48
C LEU A 37 0.89 3.17 2.99
N VAL A 38 -0.35 3.08 2.54
CA VAL A 38 -0.96 1.83 2.06
C VAL A 38 -0.95 1.81 0.54
N ASP A 39 -0.12 0.95 -0.05
CA ASP A 39 0.01 0.80 -1.50
C ASP A 39 -0.99 -0.24 -2.03
N LEU A 40 -2.16 0.22 -2.49
CA LEU A 40 -3.21 -0.65 -3.06
C LEU A 40 -3.07 -0.86 -4.57
N ASP A 41 -1.96 -0.42 -5.17
CA ASP A 41 -1.75 -0.54 -6.61
C ASP A 41 -1.01 -1.85 -6.92
N PRO A 42 -1.57 -2.76 -7.75
CA PRO A 42 -0.88 -3.98 -8.16
C PRO A 42 0.45 -3.71 -8.90
N GLN A 43 0.71 -2.48 -9.36
CA GLN A 43 2.01 -2.11 -9.92
C GLN A 43 3.10 -1.94 -8.87
N THR A 44 2.78 -1.97 -7.57
CA THR A 44 3.75 -2.00 -6.44
C THR A 44 4.73 -0.82 -6.37
N ASN A 45 4.44 0.27 -7.07
CA ASN A 45 5.38 1.37 -7.27
C ASN A 45 5.74 2.09 -5.96
N ALA A 46 4.81 2.29 -5.02
CA ALA A 46 5.13 2.94 -3.75
C ALA A 46 5.93 2.01 -2.84
N THR A 47 5.59 0.72 -2.85
CA THR A 47 6.32 -0.31 -2.10
C THR A 47 7.79 -0.34 -2.52
N PHE A 48 8.08 -0.47 -3.83
CA PHE A 48 9.46 -0.52 -4.31
C PHE A 48 10.19 0.82 -4.31
N TYR A 49 9.47 1.94 -4.18
CA TYR A 49 10.11 3.22 -3.90
C TYR A 49 10.72 3.26 -2.50
N LEU A 50 10.08 2.59 -1.53
CA LEU A 50 10.42 2.68 -0.10
C LEU A 50 11.11 1.43 0.47
N VAL A 51 11.11 0.33 -0.29
CA VAL A 51 11.59 -0.98 0.16
C VAL A 51 12.41 -1.61 -0.97
N ARG A 52 13.59 -2.13 -0.64
CA ARG A 52 14.41 -2.85 -1.62
C ARG A 52 13.73 -4.15 -1.99
N GLU A 53 13.81 -4.54 -3.26
CA GLU A 53 13.17 -5.76 -3.76
C GLU A 53 13.56 -7.02 -2.97
N ALA A 54 14.84 -7.15 -2.60
CA ALA A 54 15.32 -8.28 -1.79
C ALA A 54 14.69 -8.33 -0.38
N ASP A 55 14.50 -7.16 0.24
CA ASP A 55 13.89 -7.06 1.58
C ASP A 55 12.38 -7.32 1.49
N TRP A 56 11.74 -6.83 0.43
CA TRP A 56 10.34 -7.14 0.13
C TRP A 56 10.12 -8.64 -0.09
N ALA A 57 10.97 -9.28 -0.91
CA ALA A 57 10.81 -10.69 -1.25
C ALA A 57 10.93 -11.60 -0.03
N SER A 58 11.90 -11.35 0.86
CA SER A 58 12.03 -12.09 2.13
C SER A 58 10.88 -11.80 3.08
N TRP A 59 10.49 -10.52 3.22
CA TRP A 59 9.38 -10.12 4.09
C TRP A 59 8.05 -10.78 3.73
N VAL A 60 7.65 -10.72 2.45
CA VAL A 60 6.34 -11.20 2.01
C VAL A 60 6.16 -12.70 2.27
N GLN A 61 7.22 -13.50 2.10
CA GLN A 61 7.16 -14.94 2.38
C GLN A 61 6.88 -15.23 3.87
N GLU A 62 7.51 -14.47 4.76
CA GLU A 62 7.43 -14.69 6.20
C GLU A 62 6.20 -14.04 6.85
N ARG A 63 5.90 -12.80 6.45
CA ARG A 63 4.96 -11.89 7.13
C ARG A 63 3.69 -11.62 6.33
N GLY A 64 3.72 -11.88 5.02
CA GLY A 64 2.64 -11.58 4.08
C GLY A 64 2.65 -10.14 3.57
N SER A 65 1.66 -9.86 2.73
CA SER A 65 1.44 -8.60 2.02
C SER A 65 -0.02 -8.16 2.11
N LEU A 66 -0.35 -7.02 1.51
CA LEU A 66 -1.74 -6.60 1.35
C LEU A 66 -2.58 -7.64 0.59
N LYS A 67 -2.01 -8.35 -0.38
CA LYS A 67 -2.70 -9.44 -1.09
C LYS A 67 -3.12 -10.56 -0.14
N ASP A 68 -2.24 -10.96 0.79
CA ASP A 68 -2.55 -12.02 1.76
C ASP A 68 -3.60 -11.58 2.78
N LEU A 69 -3.58 -10.29 3.16
CA LEU A 69 -4.65 -9.70 3.96
C LEU A 69 -6.00 -9.73 3.24
N PHE A 70 -6.03 -9.33 1.97
CA PHE A 70 -7.26 -9.38 1.18
C PHE A 70 -7.75 -10.82 0.98
N ASP A 71 -6.87 -11.76 0.65
CA ASP A 71 -7.27 -13.16 0.52
C ASP A 71 -7.83 -13.71 1.83
N ALA A 72 -7.23 -13.41 2.98
CA ALA A 72 -7.76 -13.82 4.28
C ALA A 72 -9.18 -13.27 4.54
N VAL A 73 -9.45 -12.03 4.14
CA VAL A 73 -10.79 -11.41 4.25
C VAL A 73 -11.79 -12.01 3.25
N LEU A 74 -11.32 -12.42 2.07
CA LEU A 74 -12.13 -12.98 0.99
C LEU A 74 -12.33 -14.49 1.08
N GLY A 75 -12.01 -15.11 2.23
CA GLY A 75 -12.24 -16.52 2.50
C GLY A 75 -11.09 -17.45 2.08
N GLY A 76 -9.89 -16.92 1.94
CA GLY A 76 -8.67 -17.71 1.74
C GLY A 76 -8.25 -18.47 3.00
N ASP A 77 -7.56 -19.59 2.81
CA ASP A 77 -7.21 -20.53 3.89
C ASP A 77 -6.12 -20.01 4.85
N ARG A 78 -5.32 -19.03 4.41
CA ARG A 78 -4.22 -18.47 5.21
C ARG A 78 -4.70 -17.25 5.99
N PRO A 79 -4.73 -17.28 7.34
CA PRO A 79 -5.00 -16.10 8.13
C PRO A 79 -3.85 -15.10 7.99
N CYS A 80 -4.20 -13.82 7.83
CA CYS A 80 -3.25 -12.72 7.78
C CYS A 80 -3.78 -11.55 8.61
N GLU A 81 -3.00 -11.12 9.61
CA GLU A 81 -3.31 -9.92 10.38
C GLU A 81 -2.53 -8.74 9.83
N ILE A 82 -3.22 -7.61 9.63
CA ILE A 82 -2.59 -6.38 9.12
C ILE A 82 -1.37 -5.96 9.96
N ARG A 83 -1.41 -6.14 11.28
CA ARG A 83 -0.30 -5.76 12.18
C ARG A 83 1.01 -6.48 11.86
N ASN A 84 0.92 -7.72 11.38
CA ASN A 84 2.08 -8.55 11.04
C ASN A 84 2.66 -8.19 9.67
N ALA A 85 1.81 -7.74 8.74
CA ALA A 85 2.21 -7.41 7.39
C ALA A 85 2.87 -6.02 7.27
N ILE A 86 2.71 -5.12 8.26
CA ILE A 86 3.25 -3.75 8.19
C ILE A 86 4.78 -3.74 8.37
N MET A 87 5.49 -3.30 7.33
CA MET A 87 6.91 -2.95 7.42
C MET A 87 7.08 -1.65 8.20
N GLN A 88 7.81 -1.74 9.30
CA GLN A 88 8.12 -0.60 10.17
C GLN A 88 9.36 0.14 9.64
N THR A 89 9.35 1.46 9.74
CA THR A 89 10.46 2.35 9.38
C THR A 89 11.06 2.04 8.00
N VAL A 90 10.28 2.27 6.95
CA VAL A 90 10.75 2.10 5.56
C VAL A 90 11.72 3.21 5.15
N ALA A 91 12.43 3.04 4.04
CA ALA A 91 13.55 3.89 3.66
C ALA A 91 13.32 4.63 2.34
N ALA A 92 13.67 5.92 2.28
CA ALA A 92 13.66 6.70 1.05
C ALA A 92 15.10 7.11 0.70
N GLY A 93 15.53 6.88 -0.54
CA GLY A 93 16.92 7.18 -0.95
C GLY A 93 17.98 6.41 -0.15
N GLY A 94 17.65 5.23 0.38
CA GLY A 94 18.53 4.42 1.22
C GLY A 94 18.63 4.86 2.68
N LEU A 95 17.88 5.89 3.09
CA LEU A 95 17.83 6.37 4.48
C LEU A 95 16.51 5.95 5.13
N ALA A 96 16.60 5.30 6.28
CA ALA A 96 15.44 4.96 7.11
C ALA A 96 14.67 6.22 7.50
N ILE A 97 13.33 6.19 7.39
CA ILE A 97 12.44 7.30 7.73
C ILE A 97 11.63 6.94 8.99
N PRO A 98 12.05 7.38 10.19
CA PRO A 98 11.31 7.13 11.42
C PRO A 98 9.87 7.62 11.33
N GLY A 99 8.93 6.77 11.74
CA GLY A 99 7.50 7.09 11.73
C GLY A 99 6.80 6.86 10.39
N LEU A 100 7.51 6.46 9.32
CA LEU A 100 6.91 6.02 8.07
C LEU A 100 6.84 4.49 8.01
N HIS A 101 5.64 3.97 7.80
CA HIS A 101 5.32 2.54 7.78
C HIS A 101 4.52 2.20 6.53
N LEU A 102 4.64 0.96 6.06
CA LEU A 102 3.97 0.52 4.85
C LEU A 102 3.65 -0.99 4.93
N PRO A 103 2.38 -1.41 4.78
CA PRO A 103 2.08 -2.79 4.43
C PRO A 103 2.38 -2.96 2.93
N PRO A 104 3.25 -3.92 2.53
CA PRO A 104 3.72 -4.02 1.16
C PRO A 104 2.59 -4.44 0.22
N SER A 105 2.58 -3.82 -0.95
CA SER A 105 1.78 -4.25 -2.10
C SER A 105 2.33 -5.56 -2.67
N HIS A 106 1.58 -6.15 -3.60
CA HIS A 106 1.95 -7.36 -4.32
C HIS A 106 1.37 -7.33 -5.74
N LEU A 107 2.11 -7.84 -6.74
CA LEU A 107 1.65 -7.90 -8.14
C LEU A 107 0.31 -8.65 -8.28
N GLU A 108 0.18 -9.77 -7.57
CA GLU A 108 -1.06 -10.57 -7.48
C GLU A 108 -2.26 -9.86 -6.83
N LEU A 109 -2.14 -8.62 -6.32
CA LEU A 109 -3.32 -7.81 -5.98
C LEU A 109 -4.26 -7.62 -7.17
N ILE A 110 -3.76 -7.74 -8.41
CA ILE A 110 -4.61 -7.75 -9.60
C ILE A 110 -5.70 -8.85 -9.53
N SER A 111 -5.39 -10.00 -8.92
CA SER A 111 -6.36 -11.09 -8.75
C SER A 111 -7.46 -10.70 -7.75
N VAL A 112 -7.11 -9.96 -6.71
CA VAL A 112 -8.05 -9.40 -5.73
C VAL A 112 -8.95 -8.36 -6.40
N ASP A 113 -8.35 -7.43 -7.15
CA ASP A 113 -9.10 -6.41 -7.90
C ASP A 113 -10.13 -7.03 -8.84
N LEU A 114 -9.76 -8.09 -9.57
CA LEU A 114 -10.66 -8.79 -10.48
C LEU A 114 -11.81 -9.48 -9.72
N ARG A 115 -11.53 -10.14 -8.60
CA ARG A 115 -12.56 -10.79 -7.76
C ARG A 115 -13.53 -9.78 -7.17
N LEU A 116 -13.03 -8.61 -6.76
CA LEU A 116 -13.86 -7.53 -6.19
C LEU A 116 -14.67 -6.78 -7.28
N ALA A 117 -14.12 -6.63 -8.48
CA ALA A 117 -14.80 -5.97 -9.59
C ALA A 117 -15.92 -6.84 -10.20
N TRP A 118 -15.74 -8.17 -10.24
CA TRP A 118 -16.66 -9.07 -10.94
C TRP A 118 -18.13 -8.98 -10.47
N PRO A 119 -18.45 -8.95 -9.15
CA PRO A 119 -19.82 -8.74 -8.70
C PRO A 119 -20.41 -7.38 -9.13
N LEU A 120 -19.57 -6.34 -9.20
CA LEU A 120 -19.97 -4.96 -9.49
C LEU A 120 -20.23 -4.71 -10.98
N THR A 121 -19.69 -5.56 -11.86
CA THR A 121 -19.72 -5.37 -13.31
C THR A 121 -20.51 -6.46 -14.03
N SER A 122 -21.48 -7.09 -13.37
CA SER A 122 -22.39 -8.08 -13.98
C SER A 122 -23.13 -7.48 -15.20
N GLY A 123 -22.46 -7.54 -16.37
CA GLY A 123 -22.89 -6.98 -17.66
C GLY A 123 -21.97 -5.94 -18.34
N ARG A 124 -20.87 -5.47 -17.74
CA ARG A 124 -19.92 -4.50 -18.36
C ARG A 124 -18.47 -4.90 -18.15
N SER A 125 -17.59 -4.55 -19.10
CA SER A 125 -16.14 -4.77 -18.97
C SER A 125 -15.59 -4.00 -17.75
N PRO A 126 -14.73 -4.62 -16.92
CA PRO A 126 -14.17 -3.94 -15.74
C PRO A 126 -13.31 -2.75 -16.17
N MET A 127 -13.64 -1.56 -15.66
CA MET A 127 -12.75 -0.40 -15.72
C MET A 127 -11.69 -0.56 -14.65
N SER A 128 -10.40 -0.56 -15.03
CA SER A 128 -9.29 -0.50 -14.08
C SER A 128 -9.35 0.84 -13.33
N MET A 129 -9.77 0.81 -12.06
CA MET A 129 -9.62 1.94 -11.15
C MET A 129 -8.25 1.84 -10.49
N THR A 130 -7.29 2.62 -10.96
CA THR A 130 -5.98 2.74 -10.30
C THR A 130 -6.12 3.60 -9.04
N THR A 131 -6.39 2.97 -7.89
CA THR A 131 -6.37 3.63 -6.58
C THR A 131 -4.95 3.55 -6.04
N SER A 132 -4.13 4.56 -6.33
CA SER A 132 -2.74 4.56 -5.88
C SER A 132 -2.65 5.28 -4.53
N CYS A 133 -2.47 4.51 -3.47
CA CYS A 133 -1.99 4.96 -2.16
C CYS A 133 -3.00 5.70 -1.25
N ALA A 134 -3.27 5.11 -0.07
CA ALA A 134 -3.97 5.76 1.03
C ALA A 134 -2.99 6.04 2.19
N ILE A 135 -2.92 7.29 2.65
CA ILE A 135 -2.11 7.71 3.79
C ILE A 135 -3.01 7.75 5.03
N ALA A 136 -2.69 6.98 6.07
CA ALA A 136 -3.34 7.09 7.38
C ALA A 136 -2.37 7.70 8.41
N LEU A 137 -2.70 8.88 8.92
CA LEU A 137 -1.91 9.62 9.91
C LEU A 137 -2.48 9.38 11.33
N PRO A 138 -1.83 8.64 12.23
CA PRO A 138 -2.20 8.61 13.63
C PRO A 138 -1.97 10.00 14.26
N THR A 139 -2.97 10.53 14.95
CA THR A 139 -2.82 11.77 15.72
C THR A 139 -1.77 11.62 16.80
N SER A 140 -0.91 12.63 16.96
CA SER A 140 -0.08 12.86 18.14
C SER A 140 -1.00 13.19 19.32
N THR A 141 -1.01 12.32 20.33
CA THR A 141 -1.08 12.78 21.73
C THR A 141 0.35 12.99 22.19
#